data_AF-A0A378CMX4-F1
#
_entry.id   AF-A0A378CMX4-F1
#
_cell.length_a   1.000
_cell.length_b   1.000
_cell.length_c   1.000
_cell.angle_alpha   90.00
_cell.angle_beta   90.00
_cell.angle_gamma   90.00
#
_symmetry.space_group_name_H-M   'P 1'
#
loop_
_entity.id
_entity.type
_entity.pdbx_description
1 polymer ?
#
loop_
_entity_poly.entity_id
_entity_poly.type
_entity_poly.pdbx_seq_one_letter_code
_entity_poly.pdbx_strand_id
1 'polypeptide(L)'
;MRNGFNGLAAKVQTMLKDDPMSGHVFIFRGRSGSKVKLLWSTGDGLCLLTKRLERGRFAWPCPRWQSVPDPGAAGNASGRHRLAAA
;
A
#
# COMPACT_ATOMS: atom_id res chain seq x y z
N MET A 1 8.04 -9.48 -7.52
CA MET A 1 6.58 -9.57 -7.31
C MET A 1 5.95 -9.98 -8.63
N ARG A 2 5.37 -11.18 -8.69
CA ARG A 2 4.80 -11.75 -9.93
C ARG A 2 3.30 -11.46 -10.08
N ASN A 3 2.63 -11.04 -9.01
CA ASN A 3 1.18 -10.83 -8.97
C ASN A 3 0.75 -9.61 -9.79
N GLY A 4 -0.30 -9.76 -10.61
CA GLY A 4 -1.07 -8.68 -11.23
C GLY A 4 -2.27 -8.28 -10.36
N PHE A 5 -3.34 -7.74 -10.97
CA PHE A 5 -4.55 -7.28 -10.27
C PHE A 5 -5.10 -8.28 -9.25
N ASN A 6 -5.54 -9.46 -9.71
CA ASN A 6 -6.20 -10.46 -8.86
C ASN A 6 -5.31 -10.92 -7.70
N GLY A 7 -4.03 -11.16 -7.99
CA GLY A 7 -3.08 -11.61 -6.96
C GLY A 7 -2.70 -10.52 -5.95
N LEU A 8 -2.91 -9.23 -6.26
CA LEU A 8 -2.73 -8.14 -5.30
C LEU A 8 -4.03 -7.85 -4.54
N ALA A 9 -5.18 -7.85 -5.22
CA ALA A 9 -6.49 -7.75 -4.58
C ALA A 9 -6.70 -8.87 -3.55
N ALA A 10 -6.34 -10.12 -3.90
CA ALA A 10 -6.38 -11.24 -2.95
C ALA A 10 -5.48 -11.00 -1.72
N LYS A 11 -4.36 -10.30 -1.86
CA LYS A 11 -3.50 -9.95 -0.70
C LYS A 11 -4.12 -8.88 0.17
N VAL A 12 -4.78 -7.88 -0.41
CA VAL A 12 -5.54 -6.89 0.36
C VAL A 12 -6.58 -7.60 1.23
N GLN A 13 -7.36 -8.51 0.63
CA GLN A 13 -8.37 -9.27 1.37
C GLN A 13 -7.77 -10.21 2.42
N THR A 14 -6.73 -10.96 2.07
CA THR A 14 -6.22 -12.04 2.94
C THR A 14 -5.26 -11.55 4.01
N MET A 15 -4.37 -10.61 3.69
CA MET A 15 -3.30 -10.14 4.57
C MET A 15 -3.69 -8.87 5.30
N LEU A 16 -4.30 -7.91 4.59
CA LEU A 16 -4.70 -6.63 5.19
C LEU A 16 -6.12 -6.66 5.78
N LYS A 17 -6.90 -7.71 5.47
CA LYS A 17 -8.31 -7.85 5.89
C LYS A 17 -9.16 -6.64 5.48
N ASP A 18 -8.86 -6.09 4.31
CA ASP A 18 -9.50 -4.90 3.78
C ASP A 18 -10.16 -5.18 2.41
N ASP A 19 -11.03 -4.28 1.96
CA ASP A 19 -11.68 -4.36 0.66
C ASP A 19 -10.79 -3.72 -0.43
N PRO A 20 -10.38 -4.47 -1.48
CA PRO A 20 -9.67 -3.91 -2.64
C PRO A 20 -10.43 -2.79 -3.35
N MET A 21 -11.76 -2.73 -3.18
CA MET A 21 -12.63 -1.75 -3.83
C MET A 21 -12.95 -0.52 -2.97
N SER A 22 -12.40 -0.43 -1.76
CA SER A 22 -12.65 0.64 -0.77
C SER A 22 -12.23 2.06 -1.19
N GLY A 23 -11.65 2.25 -2.38
CA GLY A 23 -11.07 3.53 -2.81
C GLY A 23 -9.72 3.84 -2.14
N HIS A 24 -9.17 2.90 -1.36
CA HIS A 24 -7.83 3.00 -0.82
C HIS A 24 -6.76 2.73 -1.89
N VAL A 25 -5.58 3.30 -1.67
CA VAL A 25 -4.40 3.01 -2.48
C VAL A 25 -3.49 2.08 -1.69
N PHE A 26 -3.43 0.84 -2.14
CA PHE A 26 -2.59 -0.20 -1.55
C PHE A 26 -1.21 -0.20 -2.20
N ILE A 27 -0.16 -0.05 -1.38
CA ILE A 27 1.22 0.03 -1.88
C ILE A 27 1.96 -1.24 -1.50
N PHE A 28 2.48 -1.91 -2.51
CA PHE A 28 3.23 -3.15 -2.37
C PHE A 28 4.68 -2.94 -2.80
N ARG A 29 5.62 -3.30 -1.92
CA ARG A 29 7.05 -3.25 -2.23
C ARG A 29 7.56 -4.63 -2.68
N GLY A 30 8.31 -4.67 -3.77
CA GLY A 30 9.04 -5.88 -4.17
C GLY A 30 10.20 -6.21 -3.22
N ARG A 31 10.53 -7.50 -3.06
CA ARG A 31 11.64 -7.96 -2.21
C ARG A 31 12.98 -7.27 -2.50
N SER A 32 13.29 -6.98 -3.77
CA SER A 32 14.52 -6.25 -4.15
C SER A 32 14.52 -4.79 -3.71
N GLY A 33 13.36 -4.22 -3.40
CA GLY A 33 13.17 -2.82 -3.08
C GLY A 33 13.26 -1.85 -4.27
N SER A 34 13.59 -2.33 -5.47
CA SER A 34 13.68 -1.50 -6.68
C SER A 34 12.35 -1.31 -7.42
N LYS A 35 11.28 -1.97 -6.97
CA LYS A 35 9.96 -1.93 -7.59
C LYS A 35 8.87 -1.75 -6.54
N VAL A 36 7.90 -0.89 -6.85
CA VAL A 36 6.65 -0.75 -6.13
C VAL A 36 5.47 -0.94 -7.07
N LYS A 37 4.36 -1.44 -6.53
CA LYS A 37 3.07 -1.53 -7.21
C LYS A 37 2.01 -0.82 -6.37
N LEU A 38 1.20 0.00 -7.01
CA LEU A 38 0.06 0.68 -6.39
C LEU A 38 -1.21 0.09 -6.99
N LEU A 39 -2.10 -0.41 -6.14
CA LEU A 39 -3.41 -0.92 -6.51
C LEU A 39 -4.48 -0.02 -5.91
N TRP A 40 -5.46 0.42 -6.70
CA TRP A 40 -6.62 1.16 -6.21
C TRP A 40 -7.82 0.93 -7.12
N SER A 41 -9.02 1.10 -6.59
CA SER A 41 -10.24 1.11 -7.38
C SER A 41 -10.61 2.51 -7.86
N THR A 42 -11.18 2.56 -9.05
CA THR A 42 -11.91 3.68 -9.63
C THR A 42 -13.37 3.26 -9.76
N GLY A 43 -14.26 4.19 -10.15
CA GLY A 43 -15.68 3.87 -10.33
C GLY A 43 -15.96 2.79 -11.38
N ASP A 44 -15.03 2.57 -12.30
CA ASP A 44 -15.12 1.65 -13.44
C ASP A 44 -14.23 0.41 -13.32
N GLY A 45 -13.41 0.27 -12.27
CA GLY A 45 -12.61 -0.94 -12.08
C GLY A 45 -11.39 -0.78 -11.19
N LEU A 46 -10.40 -1.64 -11.41
CA LEU A 46 -9.12 -1.60 -10.70
C LEU A 46 -8.03 -0.99 -11.58
N CYS A 47 -7.21 -0.15 -10.96
CA CYS A 47 -6.01 0.43 -11.55
C CYS A 47 -4.76 -0.14 -10.87
N LEU A 48 -3.72 -0.41 -11.69
CA LEU A 48 -2.44 -0.91 -11.23
C LEU A 48 -1.30 -0.13 -11.85
N LEU A 49 -0.59 0.65 -11.03
CA LEU A 49 0.64 1.32 -11.43
C LEU A 49 1.84 0.51 -10.94
N THR A 50 2.83 0.30 -11.82
CA THR A 50 4.12 -0.29 -11.45
C THR A 50 5.23 0.73 -11.70
N LYS A 51 5.96 1.12 -10.64
CA LYS A 51 7.18 1.92 -10.79
C LYS A 51 8.41 1.08 -10.49
N ARG A 52 9.38 1.12 -11.39
CA ARG A 52 10.70 0.49 -11.26
C ARG A 52 11.77 1.58 -11.27
N LEU A 53 12.75 1.44 -10.39
CA LEU A 53 13.97 2.24 -10.41
C LEU A 53 15.03 1.51 -11.22
N GLU A 54 15.75 2.25 -12.07
CA GLU A 54 16.92 1.70 -12.78
C GLU A 54 18.12 1.50 -11.86
N ARG A 55 18.23 2.31 -10.80
CA ARG A 55 19.24 2.17 -9.75
C ARG A 55 18.63 2.46 -8.37
N GLY A 56 19.15 1.79 -7.35
CA GLY A 56 18.75 2.00 -5.95
C GLY A 56 17.50 1.25 -5.51
N ARG A 57 16.96 1.66 -4.35
CA ARG A 57 15.79 1.05 -3.69
C ARG A 57 14.90 2.16 -3.16
N PHE A 58 13.59 1.95 -3.17
CA PHE A 58 12.66 2.84 -2.48
C PHE A 58 12.98 2.85 -0.99
N ALA A 59 12.78 3.98 -0.31
CA ALA A 59 12.68 3.99 1.15
C ALA A 59 11.40 3.25 1.56
N TRP A 60 11.44 2.52 2.67
CA TRP A 60 10.27 1.82 3.21
C TRP A 60 10.29 1.93 4.73
N PRO A 61 9.14 2.22 5.37
CA PRO A 61 9.08 2.30 6.82
C PRO A 61 9.58 0.99 7.43
N CYS A 62 10.61 1.10 8.26
CA CYS A 62 11.08 0.00 9.09
C CYS A 62 10.20 -0.06 10.34
N PRO A 63 9.85 -1.25 10.87
CA PRO A 63 9.06 -1.37 12.10
C PRO A 63 9.59 -0.53 13.26
N ARG A 64 10.91 -0.31 13.32
CA ARG A 64 11.59 0.54 14.33
C ARG A 64 11.11 2.00 14.35
N TRP A 65 10.47 2.49 13.29
CA TRP A 65 9.98 3.85 13.20
C TRP A 65 8.59 4.04 13.84
N GLN A 66 7.81 2.96 14.00
CA GLN A 66 6.45 3.00 14.59
C GLN A 66 6.44 3.00 16.13
N SER A 67 7.59 2.92 16.80
CA SER A 67 7.68 2.89 18.27
C SER A 67 7.81 4.27 18.93
N VAL A 68 7.62 5.38 18.20
CA VAL A 68 7.48 6.71 18.82
C VAL A 68 5.98 7.00 18.93
N PRO A 69 5.36 6.90 20.11
CA PRO A 69 3.95 7.26 20.28
C PRO A 69 3.78 8.77 20.04
N ASP A 70 2.93 9.14 19.08
CA ASP A 70 2.54 10.52 18.84
C ASP A 70 1.75 11.07 20.04
N PRO A 71 2.21 12.14 20.71
CA PRO A 71 1.58 12.65 21.93
C PRO A 71 0.28 13.45 21.69
N GLY A 72 -0.48 13.21 20.62
CA GLY A 72 -1.61 14.10 20.27
C GLY A 72 -2.76 13.54 19.42
N ALA A 73 -2.87 12.24 19.18
CA ALA A 73 -3.93 11.72 18.30
C ALA A 73 -5.28 11.47 19.02
N ALA A 74 -5.92 12.54 19.49
CA ALA A 74 -7.35 12.59 19.80
C ALA A 74 -8.01 13.66 18.93
N GLY A 75 -8.78 13.25 17.91
CA GLY A 75 -9.55 14.18 17.07
C GLY A 75 -9.68 13.73 15.62
N ASN A 76 -10.88 13.24 15.27
CA ASN A 76 -11.53 13.27 13.95
C ASN A 76 -10.67 13.35 12.65
N ALA A 77 -10.29 12.20 12.08
CA ALA A 77 -9.82 12.12 10.69
C ALA A 77 -10.85 11.44 9.78
N SER A 78 -11.88 12.20 9.39
CA SER A 78 -12.57 11.97 8.12
C SER A 78 -11.65 12.51 7.02
N GLY A 79 -11.04 11.63 6.22
CA GLY A 79 -10.28 12.04 5.05
C GLY A 79 -8.94 11.34 4.87
N ARG A 80 -8.97 10.34 3.97
CA ARG A 80 -7.98 10.06 2.92
C ARG A 80 -6.56 9.62 3.32
N HIS A 81 -6.16 8.53 2.66
CA HIS A 81 -4.81 7.96 2.58
C HIS A 81 -4.32 7.17 3.80
N ARG A 82 -5.05 6.11 4.17
CA ARG A 82 -4.39 5.00 4.87
C ARG A 82 -3.45 4.30 3.88
N LEU A 83 -2.16 4.54 4.06
CA LEU A 83 -1.08 3.72 3.50
C LEU A 83 -1.16 2.34 4.15
N ALA A 84 -1.93 1.44 3.54
CA ALA A 84 -1.90 0.04 3.94
C ALA A 84 -0.61 -0.58 3.40
N ALA A 85 0.35 -0.82 4.31
CA ALA A 85 1.59 -1.51 4.05
C ALA A 85 1.34 -3.01 3.97
N ALA A 86 1.54 -3.61 2.79
CA ALA A 86 1.58 -5.06 2.58
C ALA A 86 2.92 -5.53 1.97
#